data_AF-A0A1F7LT59-F1
#
_entry.id   AF-A0A1F7LT59-F1
#
_cell.length_a   1.000
_cell.length_b   1.000
_cell.length_c   1.000
_cell.angle_alpha   90.00
_cell.angle_beta   90.00
_cell.angle_gamma   90.00
#
_symmetry.space_group_name_H-M   'P 1'
#
loop_
_entity.id
_entity.type
_entity.pdbx_description
1 polymer ?
#
loop_
_entity_poly.entity_id
_entity_poly.type
_entity_poly.pdbx_seq_one_letter_code
_entity_poly.pdbx_strand_id
1 'polypeptide(L)'
;MRFADPEPVLGLNWRGKVVPFVPRAQPVFTYVNPQGQTEYAFKKFGFAHNPIVPHTVVRQSRTCESCHGNARALGLGLYTSREHPKLEEFQQPRDFHWDRIVDEAGVPVQATTVEGARPLNREEMDRIRRAPYKLSPPARQEATR
;
A
#
# COMPACT_ATOMS: atom_id res chain seq x y z
N MET A 1 -0.47 -18.68 6.33
CA MET A 1 -0.40 -17.34 5.72
C MET A 1 -1.77 -16.68 5.87
N ARG A 2 -1.93 -15.70 6.77
CA ARG A 2 -3.14 -14.86 6.79
C ARG A 2 -2.99 -13.88 5.62
N PHE A 3 -3.75 -14.06 4.55
CA PHE A 3 -3.79 -13.15 3.39
C PHE A 3 -4.36 -11.76 3.73
N ALA A 4 -4.80 -11.54 4.96
CA ALA A 4 -5.22 -10.24 5.46
C ALA A 4 -4.03 -9.59 6.15
N ASP A 5 -3.26 -8.82 5.38
CA ASP A 5 -2.49 -7.74 5.95
C ASP A 5 -3.46 -6.85 6.78
N PRO A 6 -3.26 -6.73 8.11
CA PRO A 6 -4.23 -6.04 8.98
C PRO A 6 -4.42 -4.58 8.60
N GLU A 7 -3.48 -3.99 7.87
CA GLU A 7 -3.45 -2.58 7.53
C GLU A 7 -3.28 -2.39 6.02
N PRO A 8 -4.36 -2.08 5.27
CA PRO A 8 -4.32 -2.08 3.82
C PRO A 8 -3.73 -0.77 3.33
N VAL A 9 -2.86 -0.80 2.33
CA VAL A 9 -2.50 0.43 1.58
C VAL A 9 -3.73 0.88 0.79
N LEU A 10 -4.13 2.14 0.86
CA LEU A 10 -5.29 2.67 0.12
C LEU A 10 -4.85 3.48 -1.11
N GLY A 11 -5.67 3.46 -2.15
CA GLY A 11 -5.51 4.28 -3.35
C GLY A 11 -6.84 4.42 -4.08
N LEU A 12 -6.85 5.12 -5.22
CA LEU A 12 -8.01 5.22 -6.10
C LEU A 12 -7.95 4.16 -7.18
N ASN A 13 -9.06 3.46 -7.41
CA ASN A 13 -9.21 2.63 -8.60
C ASN A 13 -9.56 3.46 -9.84
N TRP A 14 -9.64 2.78 -10.98
CA TRP A 14 -10.04 3.33 -12.28
C TRP A 14 -11.44 3.99 -12.32
N ARG A 15 -12.24 3.88 -11.25
CA ARG A 15 -13.56 4.51 -11.09
C ARG A 15 -13.53 5.68 -10.08
N GLY A 16 -12.34 6.10 -9.65
CA GLY A 16 -12.17 7.15 -8.64
C GLY A 16 -12.68 6.77 -7.25
N LYS A 17 -12.72 5.47 -6.91
CA LYS A 17 -13.13 4.99 -5.58
C LYS A 17 -11.92 4.59 -4.77
N VAL A 18 -11.93 4.93 -3.47
CA VAL A 18 -10.91 4.49 -2.52
C VAL A 18 -11.05 2.98 -2.31
N VAL A 19 -9.97 2.25 -2.60
CA VAL A 19 -9.89 0.79 -2.46
C VAL A 19 -8.52 0.38 -1.92
N PRO A 20 -8.40 -0.84 -1.34
CA PRO A 20 -7.11 -1.42 -1.01
C PRO A 20 -6.25 -1.68 -2.25
N PHE A 21 -4.95 -1.43 -2.11
CA PHE A 21 -3.90 -1.78 -3.05
C PHE A 21 -3.06 -2.91 -2.44
N VAL A 22 -2.64 -3.85 -3.27
CA VAL A 22 -1.73 -4.93 -2.86
C VAL A 22 -0.55 -5.02 -3.83
N PRO A 23 0.63 -5.45 -3.37
CA PRO A 23 1.74 -5.76 -4.26
C PRO A 23 1.34 -6.93 -5.16
N ARG A 24 1.31 -6.71 -6.46
CA ARG A 24 0.91 -7.73 -7.45
C ARG A 24 2.07 -8.23 -8.28
N ALA A 25 3.04 -7.38 -8.59
CA ALA A 25 4.19 -7.73 -9.40
C ALA A 25 5.45 -6.99 -8.91
N GLN A 26 6.61 -7.60 -9.05
CA GLN A 26 7.90 -6.95 -8.84
C GLN A 26 8.59 -6.78 -10.20
N PRO A 27 8.62 -5.57 -10.78
CA PRO A 27 9.36 -5.35 -11.99
C PRO A 27 10.88 -5.46 -11.75
N VAL A 28 11.52 -6.31 -12.54
CA VAL A 28 12.97 -6.47 -12.59
C VAL A 28 13.42 -6.26 -14.03
N PHE A 29 14.36 -5.34 -14.23
CA PHE A 29 14.86 -5.01 -15.56
C PHE A 29 16.36 -5.25 -15.67
N THR A 30 16.75 -5.74 -16.83
CA THR A 30 18.13 -5.73 -17.28
C THR A 30 18.20 -4.82 -18.49
N TYR A 31 19.05 -3.81 -18.45
CA TYR A 31 19.25 -2.88 -19.55
C TYR A 31 20.51 -3.26 -20.31
N VAL A 32 20.33 -3.52 -21.61
CA VAL A 32 21.39 -3.81 -22.57
C VAL A 32 21.47 -2.61 -23.51
N ASN A 33 22.66 -2.02 -23.61
CA ASN A 33 22.88 -0.83 -24.43
C ASN A 33 22.98 -1.19 -25.93
N PRO A 34 23.01 -0.19 -26.83
CA PRO A 34 23.10 -0.43 -28.28
C PRO A 34 24.35 -1.23 -28.71
N GLN A 35 25.41 -1.24 -27.90
CA GLN A 35 26.64 -2.00 -28.13
C GLN A 35 26.52 -3.46 -27.68
N GLY A 36 25.35 -3.88 -27.18
CA GLY A 36 25.10 -5.24 -26.69
C GLY A 36 25.67 -5.50 -25.29
N GLN A 37 26.12 -4.47 -24.59
CA GLN A 37 26.67 -4.58 -23.24
C GLN A 37 25.59 -4.34 -22.19
N THR A 38 25.56 -5.19 -21.16
CA THR A 38 24.68 -5.00 -20.01
C THR A 38 25.20 -3.87 -19.13
N GLU A 39 24.49 -2.75 -19.08
CA GLU A 39 24.81 -1.61 -18.21
C GLU A 39 24.17 -1.75 -16.82
N TYR A 40 22.95 -2.29 -16.76
CA TYR A 40 22.26 -2.57 -15.50
C TYR A 40 21.74 -4.01 -15.53
N ALA A 41 22.24 -4.85 -14.63
CA ALA A 41 21.72 -6.20 -14.43
C ALA A 41 20.72 -6.22 -13.27
N PHE A 42 19.54 -6.82 -13.49
CA PHE A 42 18.55 -7.09 -12.43
C PHE A 42 18.15 -5.88 -11.56
N LYS A 43 18.03 -4.69 -12.17
CA LYS A 43 17.57 -3.49 -11.46
C LYS A 43 16.09 -3.64 -11.08
N LYS A 44 15.81 -3.61 -9.79
CA LYS A 44 14.46 -3.70 -9.20
C LYS A 44 13.92 -2.30 -8.91
N PHE A 45 12.73 -1.96 -9.38
CA PHE A 45 12.11 -0.64 -9.16
C PHE A 45 11.02 -0.66 -8.08
N GLY A 46 11.11 -1.59 -7.12
CA GLY A 46 10.07 -1.79 -6.10
C GLY A 46 8.95 -2.72 -6.59
N PHE A 47 7.75 -2.57 -6.04
CA PHE A 47 6.58 -3.35 -6.44
C PHE A 47 5.60 -2.51 -7.25
N ALA A 48 4.92 -3.15 -8.19
CA ALA A 48 3.68 -2.64 -8.75
C ALA A 48 2.53 -2.96 -7.79
N HIS A 49 1.98 -1.90 -7.18
CA HIS A 49 0.83 -1.96 -6.32
C HIS A 49 -0.43 -1.63 -7.10
N ASN A 50 -1.41 -2.51 -7.01
CA ASN A 50 -2.63 -2.39 -7.81
C ASN A 50 -3.87 -2.52 -6.95
N PRO A 51 -4.96 -1.82 -7.34
CA PRO A 51 -6.24 -1.94 -6.67
C PRO A 51 -6.74 -3.39 -6.73
N ILE A 52 -7.25 -3.86 -5.60
CA ILE A 52 -8.08 -5.06 -5.58
C ILE A 52 -9.53 -4.64 -5.41
N VAL A 53 -10.45 -5.40 -5.99
CA VAL A 53 -11.86 -5.32 -5.64
C VAL A 53 -12.05 -6.27 -4.47
N PRO A 54 -12.06 -5.79 -3.21
CA PRO A 54 -12.29 -6.67 -2.09
C PRO A 54 -13.68 -7.26 -2.24
N HIS A 55 -13.74 -8.58 -2.40
CA HIS A 55 -14.97 -9.30 -2.12
C HIS A 55 -15.16 -9.17 -0.61
N THR A 56 -16.28 -8.61 -0.17
CA THR A 56 -16.61 -8.44 1.26
C THR A 56 -16.85 -9.80 1.89
N VAL A 57 -15.78 -10.53 2.19
CA VAL A 57 -15.82 -11.87 2.82
C VAL A 57 -15.86 -11.80 4.34
N VAL A 58 -15.81 -10.60 4.93
CA VAL A 58 -15.79 -10.39 6.37
C VAL A 58 -17.03 -9.61 6.84
N ARG A 59 -17.60 -10.03 7.98
CA ARG A 59 -18.79 -9.40 8.60
C ARG A 59 -18.47 -8.08 9.30
N GLN A 60 -17.24 -7.91 9.76
CA GLN A 60 -16.80 -6.74 10.52
C GLN A 60 -16.12 -5.74 9.60
N SER A 61 -16.49 -4.46 9.73
CA SER A 61 -15.73 -3.37 9.13
C SER A 61 -14.38 -3.21 9.84
N ARG A 62 -13.38 -2.66 9.15
CA ARG A 62 -12.14 -2.25 9.82
C ARG A 62 -12.43 -1.09 10.78
N THR A 63 -11.55 -0.94 11.77
CA THR A 63 -11.63 0.18 12.72
C THR A 63 -11.35 1.50 12.00
N CYS A 64 -11.82 2.60 12.56
CA CYS A 64 -11.55 3.92 11.99
C CYS A 64 -10.03 4.21 11.97
N GLU A 65 -9.32 3.77 13.02
CA GLU A 65 -7.88 3.93 13.19
C GLU A 65 -7.08 3.22 12.09
N SER A 66 -7.53 2.04 11.64
CA SER A 66 -6.88 1.30 10.58
C SER A 66 -6.81 2.10 9.26
N CYS A 67 -7.86 2.87 8.95
CA CYS A 67 -7.90 3.67 7.73
C CYS A 67 -7.42 5.12 7.91
N HIS A 68 -7.72 5.74 9.06
CA HIS A 68 -7.56 7.19 9.28
C HIS A 68 -6.34 7.54 10.13
N GLY A 69 -5.90 6.62 10.99
CA GLY A 69 -4.81 6.81 11.95
C GLY A 69 -3.48 6.19 11.52
N ASN A 70 -3.46 5.48 10.39
CA ASN A 70 -2.31 4.69 9.98
C ASN A 70 -1.61 5.29 8.75
N ALA A 71 -0.31 5.59 8.89
CA ALA A 71 0.52 6.07 7.78
C ALA A 71 0.58 5.08 6.61
N ARG A 72 0.56 3.77 6.91
CA ARG A 72 0.52 2.72 5.91
C ARG A 72 -0.73 2.76 5.06
N ALA A 73 -1.88 3.02 5.67
CA ALA A 73 -3.13 3.12 4.95
C ALA A 73 -3.15 4.29 3.97
N LEU A 74 -2.43 5.36 4.28
CA LEU A 74 -2.21 6.49 3.38
C LEU A 74 -1.17 6.21 2.28
N GLY A 75 -0.52 5.04 2.30
CA GLY A 75 0.51 4.64 1.33
C GLY A 75 1.91 5.19 1.63
N LEU A 76 2.13 5.73 2.83
CA LEU A 76 3.43 6.28 3.26
C LEU A 76 4.42 5.19 3.74
N GLY A 77 3.94 3.95 3.80
CA GLY A 77 4.70 2.79 4.23
C GLY A 77 4.80 2.63 5.75
N LEU A 78 5.23 1.44 6.16
CA LEU A 78 5.47 1.05 7.55
C LEU A 78 6.67 0.12 7.66
N TYR A 79 6.86 -0.75 6.66
CA TYR A 79 7.88 -1.78 6.69
C TYR A 79 9.05 -1.46 5.78
N THR A 80 10.24 -1.58 6.35
CA THR A 80 11.48 -1.37 5.62
C THR A 80 12.17 -2.69 5.29
N SER A 81 13.04 -2.62 4.31
CA SER A 81 14.01 -3.66 3.96
C SER A 81 14.82 -4.19 5.16
N ARG A 82 15.07 -3.39 6.22
CA ARG A 82 15.74 -3.83 7.47
C ARG A 82 15.05 -5.03 8.12
N GLU A 83 13.74 -5.15 7.95
CA GLU A 83 12.93 -6.19 8.58
C GLU A 83 12.88 -7.48 7.72
N HIS A 84 13.45 -7.45 6.51
CA HIS A 84 13.42 -8.59 5.60
C HIS A 84 14.59 -9.56 5.88
N PRO A 85 14.33 -10.85 6.17
CA PRO A 85 15.35 -11.82 6.57
C PRO A 85 16.40 -12.15 5.49
N LYS A 86 16.18 -11.68 4.26
CA LYS A 86 17.03 -11.91 3.08
C LYS A 86 17.50 -10.61 2.41
N LEU A 87 17.54 -9.51 3.14
CA LEU A 87 17.83 -8.17 2.61
C LEU A 87 19.05 -8.11 1.67
N GLU A 88 20.13 -8.80 2.03
CA GLU A 88 21.39 -8.83 1.26
C GLU A 88 21.23 -9.50 -0.11
N GLU A 89 20.33 -10.48 -0.25
CA GLU A 89 20.01 -11.16 -1.51
C GLU A 89 19.29 -10.21 -2.49
N PHE A 90 18.54 -9.23 -1.97
CA PHE A 90 17.76 -8.34 -2.81
C PHE A 90 18.52 -7.11 -3.32
N GLN A 91 19.70 -6.83 -2.77
CA GLN A 91 20.50 -5.61 -3.03
C GLN A 91 19.69 -4.30 -2.89
N GLN A 92 18.65 -4.32 -2.06
CA GLN A 92 17.84 -3.13 -1.81
C GLN A 92 18.44 -2.30 -0.67
N PRO A 93 18.33 -0.96 -0.72
CA PRO A 93 18.66 -0.11 0.41
C PRO A 93 17.95 -0.56 1.67
N ARG A 94 18.62 -0.49 2.82
CA ARG A 94 18.05 -0.96 4.10
C ARG A 94 16.77 -0.21 4.46
N ASP A 95 16.74 1.08 4.15
CA ASP A 95 15.64 2.02 4.36
C ASP A 95 14.58 2.00 3.24
N PHE A 96 14.70 1.11 2.25
CA PHE A 96 13.67 0.97 1.22
C PHE A 96 12.35 0.49 1.85
N HIS A 97 11.28 1.26 1.67
CA HIS A 97 9.94 0.91 2.14
C HIS A 97 9.21 0.10 1.06
N TRP A 98 8.87 -1.15 1.37
CA TRP A 98 8.25 -2.05 0.41
C TRP A 98 6.79 -1.71 0.14
N ASP A 99 6.11 -1.16 1.13
CA ASP A 99 4.69 -0.83 1.16
C ASP A 99 4.40 0.67 0.98
N ARG A 100 5.44 1.49 0.79
CA ARG A 100 5.31 2.90 0.46
C ARG A 100 5.04 3.06 -1.03
N ILE A 101 3.86 3.55 -1.39
CA ILE A 101 3.44 3.78 -2.78
C ILE A 101 3.38 5.26 -3.14
N VAL A 102 3.38 6.14 -2.14
CA VAL A 102 3.34 7.59 -2.29
C VAL A 102 4.21 8.26 -1.23
N ASP A 103 4.71 9.45 -1.52
CA ASP A 103 5.35 10.31 -0.52
C ASP A 103 4.37 11.25 0.19
N GLU A 104 4.90 12.00 1.16
CA GLU A 104 4.14 12.95 1.95
C GLU A 104 3.59 14.12 1.10
N ALA A 105 4.15 14.39 -0.08
CA ALA A 105 3.65 15.39 -1.02
C ALA A 105 2.55 14.84 -1.94
N GLY A 106 2.24 13.54 -1.87
CA GLY A 106 1.26 12.90 -2.74
C GLY A 106 1.83 12.47 -4.09
N VAL A 107 3.16 12.42 -4.24
CA VAL A 107 3.84 11.96 -5.45
C VAL A 107 4.01 10.44 -5.40
N PRO A 108 3.53 9.69 -6.40
CA PRO A 108 3.74 8.24 -6.48
C PRO A 108 5.24 7.88 -6.50
N VAL A 109 5.64 6.94 -5.66
CA VAL A 109 7.04 6.45 -5.60
C VAL A 109 7.18 4.99 -6.03
N GLN A 110 6.05 4.30 -6.23
CA GLN A 110 6.01 2.95 -6.78
C GLN A 110 4.96 2.85 -7.89
N ALA A 111 5.07 1.81 -8.72
CA ALA A 111 4.26 1.67 -9.92
C ALA A 111 2.83 1.22 -9.62
N THR A 112 1.90 1.64 -10.47
CA THR A 112 0.56 1.07 -10.61
C THR A 112 0.37 0.73 -12.10
N THR A 113 -0.06 -0.49 -12.39
CA THR A 113 -0.17 -0.99 -13.78
C THR A 113 -1.59 -1.03 -14.29
N VAL A 114 -2.57 -0.64 -13.46
CA VAL A 114 -3.98 -0.55 -13.84
C VAL A 114 -4.26 0.89 -14.26
N GLU A 115 -4.66 1.07 -15.52
CA GLU A 115 -4.98 2.39 -16.07
C GLU A 115 -6.04 3.12 -15.25
N GLY A 116 -5.82 4.40 -14.98
CA GLY A 116 -6.69 5.23 -14.15
C GLY A 116 -6.64 4.95 -12.65
N ALA A 117 -5.95 3.89 -12.21
CA ALA A 117 -5.68 3.66 -10.79
C ALA A 117 -4.41 4.38 -10.36
N ARG A 118 -4.40 4.91 -9.13
CA ARG A 118 -3.25 5.64 -8.59
C ARG A 118 -3.23 5.66 -7.06
N PRO A 119 -2.07 5.91 -6.45
CA PRO A 119 -2.00 6.30 -5.04
C PRO A 119 -2.84 7.56 -4.75
N LEU A 120 -3.11 7.77 -3.46
CA LEU A 120 -3.76 8.99 -2.97
C LEU A 120 -2.86 10.20 -3.19
N ASN A 121 -3.43 11.35 -3.52
CA ASN A 121 -2.71 12.61 -3.50
C ASN A 121 -2.71 13.22 -2.08
N ARG A 122 -2.00 14.34 -1.89
CA ARG A 122 -1.90 15.00 -0.58
C ARG A 122 -3.26 15.41 -0.01
N GLU A 123 -4.10 16.03 -0.81
CA GLU A 123 -5.42 16.51 -0.36
C GLU A 123 -6.34 15.35 0.06
N GLU A 124 -6.29 14.23 -0.65
CA GLU A 124 -7.03 13.00 -0.35
C GLU A 124 -6.52 12.35 0.93
N MET A 125 -5.19 12.28 1.13
CA MET A 125 -4.58 11.80 2.37
C MET A 125 -5.01 12.66 3.56
N ASP A 126 -4.97 13.99 3.42
CA ASP A 126 -5.37 14.91 4.48
C ASP A 126 -6.88 14.86 4.76
N ARG A 127 -7.69 14.59 3.73
CA ARG A 127 -9.13 14.36 3.88
C ARG A 127 -9.43 13.07 4.63
N ILE A 128 -8.73 11.99 4.31
CA ILE A 128 -8.85 10.71 5.03
C ILE A 128 -8.42 10.91 6.48
N ARG A 129 -7.26 11.51 6.74
CA ARG A 129 -6.75 11.71 8.11
C ARG A 129 -7.68 12.56 8.99
N ARG A 130 -8.35 13.56 8.41
CA ARG A 130 -9.29 14.45 9.11
C ARG A 130 -10.72 13.92 9.18
N ALA A 131 -11.03 12.79 8.55
CA ALA A 131 -12.36 12.24 8.60
C ALA A 131 -12.72 11.87 10.05
N PRO A 132 -13.94 12.19 10.52
CA PRO A 132 -14.34 11.91 11.89
C PRO A 132 -14.38 10.41 12.15
N TYR A 133 -13.80 9.99 13.26
CA TYR A 133 -13.89 8.61 13.74
C TYR A 133 -15.34 8.33 14.13
N LYS A 134 -15.96 7.35 13.49
CA LYS A 134 -17.21 6.77 14.01
C LYS A 134 -16.83 5.86 15.17
N LEU A 135 -16.85 6.40 16.37
CA LEU A 135 -16.79 5.59 17.59
C LEU A 135 -17.97 4.64 17.58
N SER A 136 -17.71 3.34 17.76
CA SER A 136 -18.78 2.37 17.96
C SER A 136 -19.60 2.78 19.18
N PRO A 137 -20.94 2.73 19.14
CA PRO A 137 -21.73 2.81 20.35
C PRO A 137 -21.23 1.73 21.32
N PRO A 138 -21.18 2.00 22.64
CA PRO A 138 -20.83 0.97 23.61
C PRO A 138 -21.72 -0.26 23.39
N ALA A 139 -21.13 -1.45 23.52
CA ALA A 139 -21.87 -2.70 23.40
C ALA A 139 -23.10 -2.62 24.31
N ARG A 140 -24.30 -2.86 23.76
CA ARG A 140 -25.47 -3.11 24.61
C ARG A 140 -25.08 -4.28 25.49
N GLN A 141 -24.95 -4.04 26.79
CA GLN A 141 -24.96 -5.12 27.76
C GLN A 141 -26.30 -5.83 27.55
N GLU A 142 -26.26 -7.05 27.05
CA GLU A 142 -27.42 -7.93 27.10
C GLU A 142 -27.74 -8.06 28.58
N ALA A 143 -28.87 -7.49 28.99
CA ALA A 143 -29.39 -7.70 30.33
C ALA A 143 -29.62 -9.21 30.47
N THR A 144 -28.72 -9.87 31.19
CA THR A 144 -28.89 -11.25 31.62
C THR A 144 -30.23 -11.33 32.34
N ARG A 145 -31.13 -12.12 31.76
CA ARG A 145 -32.48 -12.37 32.26
C ARG A 145 -32.47 -13.61 33.14
#